data_AF-A0A934R7F0-F1
#
_entry.id   AF-A0A934R7F0-F1
#
_cell.length_a   1.000
_cell.length_b   1.000
_cell.length_c   1.000
_cell.angle_alpha   90.00
_cell.angle_beta   90.00
_cell.angle_gamma   90.00
#
_symmetry.space_group_name_H-M   'P 1'
#
loop_
_entity.id
_entity.type
_entity.pdbx_description
1 polymer ?
#
loop_
_entity_poly.entity_id
_entity_poly.type
_entity_poly.pdbx_seq_one_letter_code
_entity_poly.pdbx_strand_id
1 'polypeptide(L)'
;MKPFQNQPARARTLVPASWWKTASWLVPFGMLSFSLYLADIVPEADTADHAKRGSRPGRTARPAVAKHQTSSSTLLLQRTLASGNASDKEHAMRNLLPDLMARDIASAARMAQHLEPWAWREEVLFQVAREWARQDPTAAAAWARELGDATERDNVFSHVCIAIAKDNPHLALDFAEHHRPLRERILKIMAAVDSVEAILHAEKLTDAEARQRAFASIALGRAEESPREAARLVAEHLASGPLQDETALAVLHKWIMLDPEGAREWVGIFPDGPLLDVAESQLAAAAAYPASR
;
A
#
# COMPACT_ATOMS: atom_id res chain seq x y z
N MET A 1 -35.07 -33.47 35.10
CA MET A 1 -33.73 -32.92 34.78
C MET A 1 -33.90 -31.85 33.73
N LYS A 2 -33.26 -30.69 33.92
CA LYS A 2 -33.60 -29.37 33.34
C LYS A 2 -33.34 -29.26 31.82
N PRO A 3 -34.07 -28.37 31.11
CA PRO A 3 -33.92 -28.13 29.67
C PRO A 3 -32.71 -27.24 29.34
N PHE A 4 -32.08 -27.51 28.20
CA PHE A 4 -31.03 -26.67 27.63
C PHE A 4 -31.59 -25.30 27.23
N GLN A 5 -30.99 -24.25 27.76
CA GLN A 5 -31.36 -22.86 27.54
C GLN A 5 -30.99 -22.41 26.12
N ASN A 6 -31.97 -21.83 25.42
CA ASN A 6 -31.78 -20.98 24.26
C ASN A 6 -30.82 -19.82 24.61
N GLN A 7 -29.69 -19.73 23.91
CA GLN A 7 -28.94 -18.48 23.83
C GLN A 7 -29.62 -17.56 22.78
N PRO A 8 -29.79 -16.25 23.07
CA PRO A 8 -30.37 -15.32 22.11
C PRO A 8 -29.39 -15.07 20.96
N ALA A 9 -29.92 -15.06 19.73
CA ALA A 9 -29.21 -14.64 18.53
C ALA A 9 -28.57 -13.26 18.76
N ARG A 10 -27.25 -13.15 18.52
CA ARG A 10 -26.58 -11.86 18.49
C ARG A 10 -27.28 -10.99 17.44
N ALA A 11 -27.75 -9.83 17.87
CA ALA A 11 -28.39 -8.84 17.01
C ALA A 11 -27.45 -8.51 15.83
N ARG A 12 -27.88 -8.88 14.62
CA ARG A 12 -27.28 -8.44 13.36
C ARG A 12 -27.65 -6.97 13.18
N THR A 13 -26.73 -6.06 13.47
CA THR A 13 -26.89 -4.65 13.10
C THR A 13 -26.73 -4.56 11.59
N LEU A 14 -27.86 -4.56 10.88
CA LEU A 14 -27.97 -4.25 9.46
C LEU A 14 -27.41 -2.85 9.20
N VAL A 15 -26.71 -2.65 8.10
CA VAL A 15 -26.48 -1.31 7.54
C VAL A 15 -27.86 -0.78 7.13
N PRO A 16 -28.34 0.36 7.66
CA PRO A 16 -29.72 0.78 7.45
C PRO A 16 -29.94 1.24 6.00
N ALA A 17 -31.06 0.81 5.41
CA ALA A 17 -31.50 1.16 4.06
C ALA A 17 -31.67 2.67 3.80
N SER A 18 -31.64 3.50 4.86
CA SER A 18 -31.71 4.96 4.77
C SER A 18 -30.49 5.62 4.12
N TRP A 19 -29.37 4.91 3.97
CA TRP A 19 -28.14 5.49 3.40
C TRP A 19 -28.21 5.72 1.89
N TRP A 20 -29.14 5.06 1.19
CA TRP A 20 -29.34 5.23 -0.26
C TRP A 20 -30.62 6.00 -0.60
N LYS A 21 -31.53 6.18 0.38
CA LYS A 21 -32.84 6.81 0.19
C LYS A 21 -32.98 8.05 1.08
N THR A 22 -32.30 9.14 0.74
CA THR A 22 -32.81 10.54 0.82
C THR A 22 -31.70 11.55 0.47
N ALA A 23 -31.44 11.75 -0.83
CA ALA A 23 -30.91 13.02 -1.34
C ALA A 23 -32.09 13.90 -1.75
N SER A 24 -32.87 14.36 -0.77
CA SER A 24 -33.81 15.45 -0.97
C SER A 24 -34.02 16.12 0.38
N TRP A 25 -34.01 17.46 0.37
CA TRP A 25 -34.08 18.43 1.47
C TRP A 25 -32.75 19.13 1.84
N LEU A 26 -32.64 20.35 1.29
CA LEU A 26 -31.77 21.46 1.70
C LEU A 26 -32.11 21.95 3.12
N VAL A 27 -31.13 22.07 4.01
CA VAL A 27 -30.95 23.23 4.92
C VAL A 27 -29.45 23.38 5.27
N PRO A 28 -28.86 24.60 5.22
CA PRO A 28 -27.47 24.87 5.57
C PRO A 28 -27.31 25.22 7.07
N PHE A 29 -26.22 24.76 7.69
CA PHE A 29 -25.63 25.34 8.92
C PHE A 29 -24.11 25.11 8.78
N GLY A 30 -23.22 26.10 8.82
CA GLY A 30 -23.27 27.36 9.54
C GLY A 30 -22.35 27.28 10.76
N MET A 31 -21.05 27.52 10.53
CA MET A 31 -19.91 27.85 11.41
C MET A 31 -20.03 27.77 12.95
N LEU A 32 -18.92 27.33 13.59
CA LEU A 32 -18.13 28.03 14.64
C LEU A 32 -17.07 27.04 15.18
N SER A 33 -15.78 27.18 14.86
CA SER A 33 -14.79 28.03 15.56
C SER A 33 -14.69 27.74 17.06
N PHE A 34 -13.63 27.02 17.48
CA PHE A 34 -12.97 27.33 18.75
C PHE A 34 -11.48 26.95 18.65
N SER A 35 -10.62 27.96 18.79
CA SER A 35 -9.17 27.84 18.95
C SER A 35 -8.78 28.35 20.34
N LEU A 36 -7.58 27.92 20.76
CA LEU A 36 -6.74 28.36 21.88
C LEU A 36 -7.03 27.69 23.24
N TYR A 37 -6.01 27.06 23.84
CA TYR A 37 -4.97 27.77 24.61
C TYR A 37 -3.75 26.88 24.95
N LEU A 38 -2.59 27.53 25.07
CA LEU A 38 -1.23 27.04 25.36
C LEU A 38 -1.02 26.59 26.82
N ALA A 39 0.04 25.81 27.09
CA ALA A 39 1.14 26.20 27.99
C ALA A 39 2.20 25.10 28.16
N ASP A 40 3.45 25.55 28.16
CA ASP A 40 4.73 24.85 28.34
C ASP A 40 4.86 24.03 29.61
N ILE A 41 5.59 22.90 29.54
CA ILE A 41 6.56 22.49 30.57
C ILE A 41 7.74 21.75 29.90
N VAL A 42 8.90 22.41 29.84
CA VAL A 42 10.24 21.81 29.67
C VAL A 42 10.92 21.83 31.04
N PRO A 43 11.62 20.76 31.44
CA PRO A 43 12.75 20.89 32.35
C PRO A 43 14.06 20.45 31.68
N GLU A 44 14.99 21.38 31.71
CA GLU A 44 16.40 21.28 31.37
C GLU A 44 17.20 20.80 32.60
N ALA A 45 18.05 19.79 32.41
CA ALA A 45 19.13 19.36 33.31
C ALA A 45 19.91 18.25 32.58
N ASP A 46 21.22 18.10 32.63
CA ASP A 46 22.28 18.87 33.26
C ASP A 46 23.56 18.45 32.52
N THR A 47 24.48 19.39 32.34
CA THR A 47 25.78 19.12 31.71
C THR A 47 26.73 18.49 32.74
N ALA A 48 27.26 17.31 32.46
CA ALA A 48 28.34 16.72 33.23
C ALA A 48 29.43 16.20 32.28
N ASP A 49 30.40 17.09 32.06
CA ASP A 49 31.74 16.82 31.56
C ASP A 49 32.49 15.97 32.60
N HIS A 50 32.91 14.75 32.21
CA HIS A 50 34.06 14.11 32.85
C HIS A 50 34.80 13.14 31.91
N ALA A 51 36.06 13.52 31.70
CA ALA A 51 37.24 12.65 31.72
C ALA A 51 37.60 11.84 30.46
N LYS A 52 38.58 12.40 29.75
CA LYS A 52 39.60 11.71 28.96
C LYS A 52 40.17 10.49 29.70
N ARG A 53 40.18 9.33 29.04
CA ARG A 53 41.23 8.31 29.19
C ARG A 53 41.38 7.54 27.88
N GLY A 54 42.58 7.59 27.32
CA GLY A 54 42.92 6.92 26.07
C GLY A 54 42.94 5.41 26.19
N SER A 55 42.63 4.74 25.07
CA SER A 55 42.96 3.33 24.84
C SER A 55 43.00 3.04 23.33
N ARG A 56 44.24 2.86 22.83
CA ARG A 56 44.72 2.12 21.63
C ARG A 56 44.06 2.37 20.26
N PRO A 57 44.86 2.63 19.20
CA PRO A 57 44.37 2.55 17.82
C PRO A 57 44.21 1.08 17.42
N GLY A 58 42.97 0.58 17.48
CA GLY A 58 42.60 -0.68 16.86
C GLY A 58 42.59 -0.52 15.34
N ARG A 59 43.45 -1.29 14.66
CA ARG A 59 43.57 -1.51 13.20
C ARG A 59 42.38 -1.00 12.37
N THR A 60 42.53 0.18 11.77
CA THR A 60 41.74 0.57 10.60
C THR A 60 42.21 -0.25 9.40
N ALA A 61 41.73 -1.49 9.27
CA ALA A 61 41.84 -2.22 8.02
C ALA A 61 40.86 -1.62 6.99
N ARG A 62 41.38 -0.60 6.30
CA ARG A 62 41.34 -0.40 4.84
C ARG A 62 39.97 -0.36 4.14
N PRO A 63 39.41 0.83 3.85
CA PRO A 63 38.37 1.01 2.81
C PRO A 63 38.76 0.44 1.43
N ALA A 64 40.05 0.28 1.14
CA ALA A 64 40.53 -0.32 -0.11
C ALA A 64 40.19 -1.82 -0.25
N VAL A 65 40.25 -2.61 0.84
CA VAL A 65 39.97 -4.06 0.77
C VAL A 65 38.47 -4.30 0.57
N ALA A 66 37.62 -3.54 1.26
CA ALA A 66 36.18 -3.58 1.10
C ALA A 66 35.76 -3.22 -0.33
N LYS A 67 36.32 -2.13 -0.91
CA LYS A 67 36.05 -1.73 -2.30
C LYS A 67 36.43 -2.80 -3.31
N HIS A 68 37.61 -3.40 -3.18
CA HIS A 68 38.03 -4.49 -4.08
C HIS A 68 37.10 -5.70 -3.99
N GLN A 69 36.66 -6.06 -2.79
CA GLN A 69 35.78 -7.20 -2.58
C GLN A 69 34.38 -6.96 -3.17
N THR A 70 33.82 -5.76 -3.01
CA THR A 70 32.56 -5.36 -3.66
C THR A 70 32.68 -5.44 -5.18
N SER A 71 33.75 -4.89 -5.78
CA SER A 71 33.95 -4.96 -7.23
C SER A 71 34.03 -6.40 -7.75
N SER A 72 34.70 -7.30 -7.03
CA SER A 72 34.74 -8.72 -7.39
C SER A 72 33.38 -9.40 -7.29
N SER A 73 32.63 -9.15 -6.21
CA SER A 73 31.27 -9.69 -6.02
C SER A 73 30.30 -9.19 -7.10
N THR A 74 30.37 -7.91 -7.46
CA THR A 74 29.56 -7.31 -8.52
C THR A 74 29.80 -7.99 -9.86
N LEU A 75 31.08 -8.20 -10.24
CA LEU A 75 31.42 -8.86 -11.51
C LEU A 75 31.01 -10.34 -11.54
N LEU A 76 31.12 -11.05 -10.43
CA LEU A 76 30.66 -12.43 -10.32
C LEU A 76 29.15 -12.50 -10.57
N LEU A 77 28.37 -11.69 -9.85
CA LEU A 77 26.92 -11.63 -9.99
C LEU A 77 26.49 -11.30 -11.43
N GLN A 78 27.09 -10.27 -12.03
CA GLN A 78 26.78 -9.87 -13.40
C GLN A 78 27.02 -11.01 -14.40
N ARG A 79 28.15 -11.72 -14.29
CA ARG A 79 28.49 -12.86 -15.16
C ARG A 79 27.53 -14.03 -14.96
N THR A 80 27.19 -14.34 -13.71
CA THR A 80 26.26 -15.42 -13.39
C THR A 80 24.88 -15.14 -13.98
N LEU A 81 24.39 -13.89 -13.91
CA LEU A 81 23.11 -13.50 -14.51
C LEU A 81 23.14 -13.47 -16.05
N ALA A 82 24.25 -13.05 -16.64
CA ALA A 82 24.45 -13.03 -18.08
C ALA A 82 24.57 -14.44 -18.71
N SER A 83 24.68 -15.50 -17.91
CA SER A 83 24.71 -16.88 -18.43
C SER A 83 23.39 -17.29 -19.12
N GLY A 84 22.27 -16.64 -18.79
CA GLY A 84 20.93 -17.01 -19.26
C GLY A 84 20.38 -18.31 -18.66
N ASN A 85 21.15 -19.03 -17.85
CA ASN A 85 20.77 -20.29 -17.23
C ASN A 85 19.90 -20.05 -15.98
N ALA A 86 18.77 -20.75 -15.88
CA ALA A 86 17.84 -20.64 -14.75
C ALA A 86 18.47 -21.05 -13.41
N SER A 87 19.36 -22.06 -13.39
CA SER A 87 20.05 -22.47 -12.16
C SER A 87 21.01 -21.38 -11.67
N ASP A 88 21.71 -20.74 -12.60
CA ASP A 88 22.65 -19.66 -12.29
C ASP A 88 21.89 -18.40 -11.84
N LYS A 89 20.77 -18.09 -12.49
CA LYS A 89 19.83 -17.05 -12.03
C LYS A 89 19.40 -17.32 -10.59
N GLU A 90 18.93 -18.53 -10.29
CA GLU A 90 18.44 -18.87 -8.96
C GLU A 90 19.54 -18.71 -7.90
N HIS A 91 20.76 -19.18 -8.20
CA HIS A 91 21.90 -19.01 -7.32
C HIS A 91 22.25 -17.53 -7.09
N ALA A 92 22.27 -16.73 -8.17
CA ALA A 92 22.53 -15.30 -8.12
C ALA A 92 21.47 -14.55 -7.29
N MET A 93 20.20 -14.82 -7.54
CA MET A 93 19.07 -14.17 -6.85
C MET A 93 18.99 -14.56 -5.38
N ARG A 94 19.23 -15.83 -5.02
CA ARG A 94 19.12 -16.29 -3.63
C ARG A 94 20.33 -15.97 -2.76
N ASN A 95 21.53 -15.90 -3.33
CA ASN A 95 22.76 -15.83 -2.53
C ASN A 95 23.58 -14.58 -2.82
N LEU A 96 23.91 -14.31 -4.09
CA LEU A 96 24.88 -13.28 -4.45
C LEU A 96 24.29 -11.87 -4.38
N LEU A 97 23.07 -11.67 -4.90
CA LEU A 97 22.40 -10.37 -4.89
C LEU A 97 22.07 -9.91 -3.45
N PRO A 98 21.49 -10.73 -2.56
CA PRO A 98 21.26 -10.34 -1.17
C PRO A 98 22.53 -9.98 -0.41
N ASP A 99 23.62 -10.73 -0.57
CA ASP A 99 24.92 -10.41 0.05
C ASP A 99 25.46 -9.06 -0.44
N LEU A 100 25.34 -8.77 -1.74
CA LEU A 100 25.76 -7.48 -2.28
C LEU A 100 24.90 -6.33 -1.76
N MET A 101 23.57 -6.49 -1.74
CA MET A 101 22.65 -5.46 -1.24
C MET A 101 22.88 -5.17 0.25
N ALA A 102 23.15 -6.19 1.07
CA ALA A 102 23.43 -6.02 2.50
C ALA A 102 24.72 -5.25 2.77
N ARG A 103 25.70 -5.31 1.86
CA ARG A 103 27.01 -4.65 2.01
C ARG A 103 27.06 -3.27 1.35
N ASP A 104 26.51 -3.16 0.14
CA ASP A 104 26.57 -1.97 -0.70
C ASP A 104 25.44 -2.00 -1.75
N ILE A 105 24.25 -1.59 -1.32
CA ILE A 105 23.06 -1.55 -2.16
C ILE A 105 23.19 -0.59 -3.35
N ALA A 106 23.98 0.49 -3.22
CA ALA A 106 24.24 1.42 -4.31
C ALA A 106 25.08 0.76 -5.42
N SER A 107 26.03 -0.12 -5.06
CA SER A 107 26.75 -0.94 -6.04
C SER A 107 25.87 -2.01 -6.67
N ALA A 108 24.95 -2.63 -5.92
CA ALA A 108 23.94 -3.53 -6.50
C ALA A 108 23.05 -2.80 -7.53
N ALA A 109 22.60 -1.59 -7.20
CA ALA A 109 21.80 -0.75 -8.08
C ALA A 109 22.54 -0.33 -9.36
N ARG A 110 23.81 0.08 -9.24
CA ARG A 110 24.65 0.38 -10.41
C ARG A 110 24.88 -0.85 -11.29
N MET A 111 25.09 -2.02 -10.69
CA MET A 111 25.24 -3.26 -11.43
C MET A 111 23.97 -3.62 -12.20
N ALA A 112 22.81 -3.55 -11.54
CA ALA A 112 21.52 -3.82 -12.16
C ALA A 112 21.29 -2.92 -13.39
N GLN A 113 21.71 -1.65 -13.30
CA GLN A 113 21.66 -0.69 -14.42
C GLN A 113 22.55 -1.02 -15.61
N HIS A 114 23.49 -1.95 -15.49
CA HIS A 114 24.37 -2.41 -16.58
C HIS A 114 24.07 -3.84 -17.01
N LEU A 115 23.01 -4.47 -16.48
CA LEU A 115 22.54 -5.75 -16.98
C LEU A 115 21.87 -5.56 -18.34
N GLU A 116 22.08 -6.51 -19.24
CA GLU A 116 21.33 -6.59 -20.48
C GLU A 116 19.83 -6.80 -20.17
N PRO A 117 18.89 -6.22 -20.96
CA PRO A 117 17.46 -6.35 -20.69
C PRO A 117 16.97 -7.80 -20.55
N TRP A 118 17.53 -8.71 -21.36
CA TRP A 118 17.21 -10.14 -21.32
C TRP A 118 17.84 -10.88 -20.13
N ALA A 119 18.81 -10.28 -19.44
CA ALA A 119 19.52 -10.87 -18.30
C ALA A 119 18.80 -10.59 -16.96
N TRP A 120 17.48 -10.72 -16.95
CA TRP A 120 16.63 -10.55 -15.75
C TRP A 120 16.72 -9.17 -15.10
N ARG A 121 17.13 -8.15 -15.87
CA ARG A 121 17.40 -6.79 -15.40
C ARG A 121 16.24 -6.22 -14.59
N GLU A 122 15.02 -6.30 -15.12
CA GLU A 122 13.83 -5.77 -14.45
C GLU A 122 13.62 -6.40 -13.07
N GLU A 123 13.76 -7.73 -12.97
CA GLU A 123 13.58 -8.43 -11.70
C GLU A 123 14.67 -8.04 -10.68
N VAL A 124 15.93 -7.87 -11.13
CA VAL A 124 17.01 -7.39 -10.26
C VAL A 124 16.73 -5.96 -9.78
N LEU A 125 16.31 -5.07 -10.68
CA LEU A 125 15.97 -3.69 -10.33
C LEU A 125 14.84 -3.63 -9.31
N PHE A 126 13.79 -4.46 -9.44
CA PHE A 126 12.68 -4.48 -8.48
C PHE A 126 13.09 -5.07 -7.13
N GLN A 127 13.99 -6.05 -7.09
CA GLN A 127 14.52 -6.55 -5.81
C GLN A 127 15.37 -5.51 -5.11
N VAL A 128 16.25 -4.82 -5.85
CA VAL A 128 17.06 -3.71 -5.32
C VAL A 128 16.15 -2.57 -4.85
N ALA A 129 15.15 -2.18 -5.63
CA ALA A 129 14.20 -1.13 -5.28
C ALA A 129 13.49 -1.41 -3.95
N ARG A 130 13.00 -2.64 -3.77
CA ARG A 130 12.31 -3.06 -2.55
C ARG A 130 13.23 -3.05 -1.34
N GLU A 131 14.43 -3.57 -1.47
CA GLU A 131 15.39 -3.64 -0.36
C GLU A 131 15.93 -2.25 -0.01
N TRP A 132 16.23 -1.43 -1.01
CA TRP A 132 16.73 -0.07 -0.79
C TRP A 132 15.67 0.80 -0.16
N ALA A 133 14.41 0.69 -0.60
CA ALA A 133 13.29 1.39 0.02
C ALA A 133 13.16 1.12 1.53
N ARG A 134 13.49 -0.11 1.98
CA ARG A 134 13.46 -0.48 3.41
C ARG A 134 14.63 0.10 4.20
N GLN A 135 15.80 0.25 3.57
CA GLN A 135 17.01 0.75 4.22
C GLN A 135 17.10 2.28 4.20
N ASP A 136 16.81 2.88 3.04
CA ASP A 136 16.85 4.32 2.80
C ASP A 136 15.83 4.69 1.70
N PRO A 137 14.59 5.04 2.08
CA PRO A 137 13.51 5.33 1.13
C PRO A 137 13.81 6.54 0.24
N THR A 138 14.52 7.54 0.77
CA THR A 138 14.83 8.77 0.02
C THR A 138 15.91 8.51 -1.02
N ALA A 139 16.98 7.79 -0.68
CA ALA A 139 18.00 7.41 -1.64
C ALA A 139 17.46 6.46 -2.72
N ALA A 140 16.62 5.49 -2.34
CA ALA A 140 15.98 4.58 -3.30
C ALA A 140 15.08 5.34 -4.30
N ALA A 141 14.28 6.29 -3.82
CA ALA A 141 13.41 7.10 -4.66
C ALA A 141 14.20 8.05 -5.57
N ALA A 142 15.31 8.62 -5.09
CA ALA A 142 16.22 9.42 -5.91
C ALA A 142 16.85 8.58 -7.02
N TRP A 143 17.41 7.41 -6.67
CA TRP A 143 17.99 6.47 -7.62
C TRP A 143 17.00 6.05 -8.70
N ALA A 144 15.78 5.66 -8.32
CA ALA A 144 14.76 5.24 -9.27
C ALA A 144 14.46 6.33 -10.30
N ARG A 145 14.39 7.61 -9.88
CA ARG A 145 14.15 8.76 -10.76
C ARG A 145 15.32 9.08 -11.71
N GLU A 146 16.52 8.61 -11.41
CA GLU A 146 17.72 8.83 -12.24
C GLU A 146 17.91 7.77 -13.33
N LEU A 147 17.06 6.72 -13.36
CA LEU A 147 17.13 5.71 -14.41
C LEU A 147 16.85 6.33 -15.79
N GLY A 148 17.71 6.00 -16.76
CA GLY A 148 17.71 6.63 -18.07
C GLY A 148 16.49 6.29 -18.93
N ASP A 149 16.09 5.01 -18.94
CA ASP A 149 14.87 4.58 -19.64
C ASP A 149 13.62 5.05 -18.87
N ALA A 150 12.68 5.66 -19.59
CA ALA A 150 11.51 6.27 -18.98
C ALA A 150 10.54 5.24 -18.39
N THR A 151 10.35 4.12 -19.08
CA THR A 151 9.42 3.08 -18.63
C THR A 151 10.00 2.35 -17.43
N GLU A 152 11.29 2.02 -17.47
CA GLU A 152 12.01 1.40 -16.37
C GLU A 152 12.02 2.32 -15.14
N ARG A 153 12.30 3.62 -15.32
CA ARG A 153 12.22 4.64 -14.26
C ARG A 153 10.87 4.64 -13.56
N ASP A 154 9.78 4.75 -14.33
CA ASP A 154 8.44 4.85 -13.76
C ASP A 154 8.04 3.55 -13.05
N ASN A 155 8.39 2.39 -13.62
CA ASN A 155 8.13 1.08 -13.02
C ASN A 155 8.91 0.87 -11.72
N VAL A 156 10.21 1.17 -11.70
CA VAL A 156 11.06 1.04 -10.52
C VAL A 156 10.64 2.02 -9.44
N PHE A 157 10.33 3.27 -9.81
CA PHE A 157 9.86 4.28 -8.87
C PHE A 157 8.53 3.90 -8.21
N SER A 158 7.60 3.33 -8.98
CA SER A 158 6.36 2.74 -8.46
C SER A 158 6.66 1.64 -7.44
N HIS A 159 7.56 0.72 -7.74
CA HIS A 159 7.98 -0.36 -6.82
C HIS A 159 8.60 0.17 -5.52
N VAL A 160 9.44 1.22 -5.60
CA VAL A 160 9.99 1.90 -4.42
C VAL A 160 8.84 2.42 -3.55
N CYS A 161 7.93 3.21 -4.11
CA CYS A 161 6.84 3.82 -3.34
C CYS A 161 5.93 2.78 -2.67
N ILE A 162 5.70 1.64 -3.32
CA ILE A 162 4.88 0.56 -2.76
C ILE A 162 5.60 -0.19 -1.65
N ALA A 163 6.91 -0.39 -1.78
CA ALA A 163 7.70 -0.96 -0.70
C ALA A 163 7.67 -0.05 0.53
N ILE A 164 7.78 1.26 0.33
CA ILE A 164 7.66 2.28 1.39
C ILE A 164 6.27 2.26 2.00
N ALA A 165 5.21 2.14 1.19
CA ALA A 165 3.82 2.30 1.64
C ALA A 165 3.38 1.31 2.73
N LYS A 166 4.07 0.18 2.86
CA LYS A 166 3.79 -0.80 3.93
C LYS A 166 4.20 -0.32 5.32
N ASP A 167 5.29 0.45 5.39
CA ASP A 167 5.88 0.91 6.66
C ASP A 167 5.65 2.42 6.89
N ASN A 168 5.57 3.21 5.82
CA ASN A 168 5.34 4.67 5.86
C ASN A 168 4.49 5.13 4.65
N PRO A 169 3.16 4.91 4.68
CA PRO A 169 2.27 5.30 3.58
C PRO A 169 2.26 6.80 3.29
N HIS A 170 2.47 7.65 4.30
CA HIS A 170 2.55 9.10 4.12
C HIS A 170 3.74 9.54 3.27
N LEU A 171 4.94 9.04 3.57
CA LEU A 171 6.12 9.33 2.76
C LEU A 171 5.95 8.82 1.31
N ALA A 172 5.34 7.66 1.14
CA ALA A 172 5.03 7.13 -0.19
C ALA A 172 4.04 8.05 -0.95
N LEU A 173 3.02 8.58 -0.28
CA LEU A 173 2.06 9.52 -0.87
C LEU A 173 2.74 10.84 -1.27
N ASP A 174 3.66 11.36 -0.44
CA ASP A 174 4.43 12.56 -0.76
C ASP A 174 5.30 12.34 -2.01
N PHE A 175 5.98 11.20 -2.11
CA PHE A 175 6.73 10.85 -3.31
C PHE A 175 5.84 10.73 -4.56
N ALA A 176 4.60 10.29 -4.39
CA ALA A 176 3.62 10.11 -5.46
C ALA A 176 2.72 11.34 -5.68
N GLU A 177 3.02 12.51 -5.11
CA GLU A 177 2.12 13.68 -5.07
C GLU A 177 1.44 13.99 -6.42
N HIS A 178 2.21 13.94 -7.50
CA HIS A 178 1.77 14.25 -8.87
C HIS A 178 1.42 12.99 -9.71
N HIS A 179 1.47 11.80 -9.12
CA HIS A 179 1.26 10.52 -9.81
C HIS A 179 -0.02 9.84 -9.32
N ARG A 180 -1.18 10.28 -9.85
CA ARG A 180 -2.52 9.85 -9.41
C ARG A 180 -2.70 8.32 -9.31
N PRO A 181 -2.38 7.49 -10.33
CA PRO A 181 -2.58 6.04 -10.22
C PRO A 181 -1.76 5.37 -9.10
N LEU A 182 -0.61 5.97 -8.77
CA LEU A 182 0.28 5.46 -7.72
C LEU A 182 -0.26 5.85 -6.34
N ARG A 183 -0.77 7.08 -6.19
CA ARG A 183 -1.47 7.49 -4.96
C ARG A 183 -2.65 6.60 -4.64
N GLU A 184 -3.48 6.27 -5.62
CA GLU A 184 -4.62 5.36 -5.45
C GLU A 184 -4.16 3.96 -5.01
N ARG A 185 -3.05 3.46 -5.57
CA ARG A 185 -2.46 2.18 -5.16
C ARG A 185 -1.89 2.24 -3.74
N ILE A 186 -1.25 3.34 -3.35
CA ILE A 186 -0.74 3.54 -1.98
C ILE A 186 -1.90 3.63 -0.99
N LEU A 187 -2.99 4.33 -1.31
CA LEU A 187 -4.17 4.41 -0.45
C LEU A 187 -4.84 3.05 -0.25
N LYS A 188 -4.86 2.18 -1.27
CA LYS A 188 -5.32 0.79 -1.12
C LYS A 188 -4.45 0.01 -0.13
N ILE A 189 -3.13 0.16 -0.21
CA ILE A 189 -2.18 -0.49 0.72
C ILE A 189 -2.36 0.06 2.13
N MET A 190 -2.43 1.39 2.27
CA MET A 190 -2.65 2.07 3.54
C MET A 190 -3.93 1.56 4.19
N ALA A 191 -5.03 1.45 3.45
CA ALA A 191 -6.30 0.93 3.96
C ALA A 191 -6.26 -0.56 4.38
N ALA A 192 -5.44 -1.37 3.70
CA ALA A 192 -5.23 -2.76 4.08
C ALA A 192 -4.39 -2.88 5.38
N VAL A 193 -3.46 -1.96 5.63
CA VAL A 193 -2.63 -1.95 6.84
C VAL A 193 -3.36 -1.28 8.02
N ASP A 194 -3.89 -0.08 7.81
CA ASP A 194 -4.64 0.71 8.79
C ASP A 194 -5.75 1.51 8.09
N SER A 195 -6.98 1.01 8.19
CA SER A 195 -8.14 1.64 7.56
C SER A 195 -8.50 2.99 8.17
N VAL A 196 -8.26 3.16 9.47
CA VAL A 196 -8.59 4.39 10.20
C VAL A 196 -7.67 5.51 9.77
N GLU A 197 -6.36 5.24 9.69
CA GLU A 197 -5.38 6.21 9.21
C GLU A 197 -5.68 6.63 7.75
N ALA A 198 -6.05 5.67 6.90
CA ALA A 198 -6.39 5.94 5.51
C ALA A 198 -7.64 6.84 5.39
N ILE A 199 -8.68 6.58 6.19
CA ILE A 199 -9.90 7.40 6.24
C ILE A 199 -9.56 8.82 6.71
N LEU A 200 -8.79 8.96 7.80
CA LEU A 200 -8.36 10.26 8.30
C LEU A 200 -7.54 11.05 7.27
N HIS A 201 -6.75 10.36 6.43
CA HIS A 201 -6.07 11.01 5.31
C HIS A 201 -7.07 11.54 4.27
N ALA A 202 -8.06 10.74 3.86
CA ALA A 202 -9.07 11.15 2.90
C ALA A 202 -9.92 12.33 3.41
N GLU A 203 -10.28 12.34 4.69
CA GLU A 203 -11.07 13.43 5.31
C GLU A 203 -10.34 14.79 5.27
N LYS A 204 -9.01 14.79 5.34
CA LYS A 204 -8.20 16.02 5.27
C LYS A 204 -8.15 16.63 3.87
N LEU A 205 -8.52 15.89 2.83
CA LEU A 205 -8.52 16.39 1.45
C LEU A 205 -9.65 17.42 1.28
N THR A 206 -9.29 18.66 0.96
CA THR A 206 -10.25 19.75 0.75
C THR A 206 -10.96 19.62 -0.59
N ASP A 207 -10.23 19.22 -1.63
CA ASP A 207 -10.77 18.94 -2.96
C ASP A 207 -11.75 17.76 -2.91
N ALA A 208 -13.00 18.02 -3.33
CA ALA A 208 -14.10 17.06 -3.19
C ALA A 208 -13.90 15.82 -4.08
N GLU A 209 -13.41 16.00 -5.30
CA GLU A 209 -13.20 14.91 -6.25
C GLU A 209 -12.05 14.00 -5.78
N ALA A 210 -10.92 14.59 -5.36
CA ALA A 210 -9.80 13.85 -4.79
C ALA A 210 -10.20 13.08 -3.53
N ARG A 211 -11.03 13.69 -2.66
CA ARG A 211 -11.58 13.04 -1.47
C ARG A 211 -12.43 11.82 -1.83
N GLN A 212 -13.34 11.93 -2.79
CA GLN A 212 -14.15 10.80 -3.25
C GLN A 212 -13.30 9.69 -3.87
N ARG A 213 -12.32 10.03 -4.72
CA ARG A 213 -11.39 9.05 -5.29
C ARG A 213 -10.53 8.35 -4.23
N ALA A 214 -10.15 9.07 -3.17
CA ALA A 214 -9.44 8.49 -2.02
C ALA A 214 -10.34 7.48 -1.29
N PHE A 215 -11.58 7.84 -0.95
CA PHE A 215 -12.54 6.92 -0.33
C PHE A 215 -12.83 5.69 -1.19
N ALA A 216 -12.96 5.86 -2.52
CA ALA A 216 -13.10 4.73 -3.43
C ALA A 216 -11.88 3.79 -3.36
N SER A 217 -10.67 4.34 -3.37
CA SER A 217 -9.43 3.54 -3.23
C SER A 217 -9.36 2.81 -1.89
N ILE A 218 -9.73 3.47 -0.80
CA ILE A 218 -9.76 2.88 0.55
C ILE A 218 -10.78 1.75 0.62
N ALA A 219 -12.00 1.96 0.11
CA ALA A 219 -13.04 0.92 0.06
C ALA A 219 -12.55 -0.32 -0.70
N LEU A 220 -11.88 -0.13 -1.85
CA LEU A 220 -11.29 -1.23 -2.61
C LEU A 220 -10.18 -1.95 -1.84
N GLY A 221 -9.38 -1.25 -1.05
CA GLY A 221 -8.37 -1.85 -0.17
C GLY A 221 -8.99 -2.67 0.98
N ARG A 222 -10.14 -2.24 1.51
CA ARG A 222 -10.87 -2.95 2.59
C ARG A 222 -11.66 -4.15 2.11
N ALA A 223 -11.99 -4.23 0.82
CA ALA A 223 -12.87 -5.26 0.28
C ALA A 223 -12.36 -6.70 0.48
N GLU A 224 -11.05 -6.91 0.66
CA GLU A 224 -10.48 -8.26 0.86
C GLU A 224 -10.59 -8.75 2.31
N GLU A 225 -10.59 -7.85 3.29
CA GLU A 225 -10.61 -8.20 4.72
C GLU A 225 -11.97 -7.93 5.36
N SER A 226 -12.61 -6.83 4.98
CA SER A 226 -13.87 -6.35 5.54
C SER A 226 -14.76 -5.76 4.44
N PRO A 227 -15.41 -6.61 3.63
CA PRO A 227 -16.35 -6.16 2.60
C PRO A 227 -17.47 -5.27 3.12
N ARG A 228 -17.90 -5.48 4.38
CA ARG A 228 -18.94 -4.65 5.04
C ARG A 228 -18.46 -3.23 5.31
N GLU A 229 -17.23 -3.07 5.76
CA GLU A 229 -16.63 -1.74 5.95
C GLU A 229 -16.43 -1.05 4.60
N ALA A 230 -15.95 -1.78 3.59
CA ALA A 230 -15.84 -1.27 2.22
C ALA A 230 -17.18 -0.76 1.68
N ALA A 231 -18.26 -1.55 1.83
CA ALA A 231 -19.60 -1.17 1.42
C ALA A 231 -20.12 0.07 2.17
N ARG A 232 -19.83 0.19 3.46
CA ARG A 232 -20.15 1.38 4.26
C ARG A 232 -19.43 2.62 3.73
N LEU A 233 -18.13 2.53 3.45
CA LEU A 233 -17.36 3.64 2.89
C LEU A 233 -17.92 4.11 1.54
N VAL A 234 -18.32 3.18 0.68
CA VAL A 234 -18.98 3.48 -0.61
C VAL A 234 -20.29 4.26 -0.41
N ALA A 235 -21.12 3.83 0.54
CA ALA A 235 -22.42 4.44 0.80
C ALA A 235 -22.32 5.81 1.49
N GLU A 236 -21.38 5.97 2.44
CA GLU A 236 -21.27 7.18 3.27
C GLU A 236 -20.48 8.32 2.60
N HIS A 237 -19.53 8.00 1.71
CA HIS A 237 -18.57 8.99 1.23
C HIS A 237 -18.55 9.21 -0.29
N LEU A 238 -19.15 8.32 -1.08
CA LEU A 238 -19.25 8.51 -2.53
C LEU A 238 -20.61 9.10 -2.89
N ALA A 239 -20.62 10.13 -3.74
CA ALA A 239 -21.86 10.66 -4.28
C ALA A 239 -22.41 9.72 -5.35
N SER A 240 -23.74 9.73 -5.50
CA SER A 240 -24.43 8.97 -6.53
C SER A 240 -23.89 9.28 -7.92
N GLY A 241 -23.57 8.23 -8.67
CA GLY A 241 -23.01 8.32 -10.01
C GLY A 241 -21.99 7.22 -10.29
N PRO A 242 -21.30 7.29 -11.45
CA PRO A 242 -20.46 6.20 -11.95
C PRO A 242 -19.39 5.72 -10.98
N LEU A 243 -18.71 6.63 -10.27
CA LEU A 243 -17.66 6.26 -9.32
C LEU A 243 -18.20 5.40 -8.17
N GLN A 244 -19.39 5.73 -7.65
CA GLN A 244 -20.02 4.96 -6.59
C GLN A 244 -20.43 3.58 -7.11
N ASP A 245 -21.07 3.52 -8.27
CA ASP A 245 -21.56 2.28 -8.89
C ASP A 245 -20.40 1.32 -9.21
N GLU A 246 -19.35 1.82 -9.85
CA GLU A 246 -18.16 1.03 -10.20
C GLU A 246 -17.44 0.51 -8.95
N THR A 247 -17.31 1.36 -7.92
CA THR A 247 -16.69 0.94 -6.65
C THR A 247 -17.56 -0.08 -5.93
N ALA A 248 -18.88 0.10 -5.92
CA ALA A 248 -19.83 -0.82 -5.31
C ALA A 248 -19.75 -2.20 -5.97
N LEU A 249 -19.74 -2.27 -7.30
CA LEU A 249 -19.63 -3.51 -8.05
C LEU A 249 -18.27 -4.20 -7.83
N ALA A 250 -17.18 -3.44 -7.73
CA ALA A 250 -15.87 -4.00 -7.43
C ALA A 250 -15.79 -4.57 -6.00
N VAL A 251 -16.38 -3.89 -5.01
CA VAL A 251 -16.52 -4.41 -3.64
C VAL A 251 -17.41 -5.66 -3.65
N LEU A 252 -18.51 -5.65 -4.40
CA LEU A 252 -19.45 -6.77 -4.50
C LEU A 252 -18.76 -8.02 -5.03
N HIS A 253 -17.99 -7.88 -6.12
CA HIS A 253 -17.24 -8.98 -6.70
C HIS A 253 -16.34 -9.67 -5.67
N LYS A 254 -15.61 -8.90 -4.85
CA LYS A 254 -14.77 -9.44 -3.77
C LYS A 254 -15.60 -10.06 -2.66
N TRP A 255 -16.69 -9.41 -2.26
CA TRP A 255 -17.58 -9.92 -1.22
C TRP A 255 -18.19 -11.27 -1.61
N ILE A 256 -18.66 -11.44 -2.84
CA ILE A 256 -19.23 -12.69 -3.34
C ILE A 256 -18.27 -13.87 -3.13
N MET A 257 -16.97 -13.66 -3.34
CA MET A 257 -15.96 -14.71 -3.19
C MET A 257 -15.72 -15.09 -1.72
N LEU A 258 -15.92 -14.17 -0.78
CA LEU A 258 -15.65 -14.36 0.65
C LEU A 258 -16.89 -14.80 1.43
N ASP A 259 -18.03 -14.16 1.17
CA ASP A 259 -19.31 -14.33 1.84
C ASP A 259 -20.47 -14.02 0.86
N PRO A 260 -20.90 -15.02 0.05
CA PRO A 260 -21.99 -14.84 -0.91
C PRO A 260 -23.32 -14.47 -0.27
N GLU A 261 -23.57 -14.86 0.98
CA GLU A 261 -24.81 -14.52 1.69
C GLU A 261 -24.83 -13.05 2.07
N GLY A 262 -23.75 -12.56 2.68
CA GLY A 262 -23.60 -11.13 2.99
C GLY A 262 -23.63 -10.26 1.73
N ALA A 263 -23.00 -10.71 0.64
CA ALA A 263 -23.06 -10.02 -0.65
C ALA A 263 -24.51 -9.88 -1.16
N ARG A 264 -25.32 -10.95 -1.07
CA ARG A 264 -26.72 -10.93 -1.47
C ARG A 264 -27.57 -10.01 -0.58
N GLU A 265 -27.33 -10.03 0.73
CA GLU A 265 -27.98 -9.10 1.66
C GLU A 265 -27.68 -7.64 1.28
N TRP A 266 -26.45 -7.35 0.86
CA TRP A 266 -26.06 -6.01 0.42
C TRP A 266 -26.67 -5.61 -0.92
N VAL A 267 -26.75 -6.50 -1.90
CA VAL A 267 -27.44 -6.22 -3.17
C VAL A 267 -28.94 -5.95 -2.94
N GLY A 268 -29.56 -6.64 -1.98
CA GLY A 268 -30.97 -6.44 -1.63
C GLY A 268 -31.33 -5.05 -1.11
N ILE A 269 -30.35 -4.19 -0.80
CA ILE A 269 -30.58 -2.79 -0.42
C ILE A 269 -30.30 -1.79 -1.54
N PHE A 270 -29.85 -2.24 -2.72
CA PHE A 270 -29.60 -1.35 -3.85
C PHE A 270 -30.92 -0.77 -4.38
N PRO A 271 -30.92 0.49 -4.86
CA PRO A 271 -32.10 1.06 -5.51
C PRO A 271 -32.38 0.38 -6.85
N ASP A 272 -33.65 0.33 -7.24
CA ASP A 272 -34.06 -0.16 -8.56
C ASP A 272 -33.32 0.62 -9.66
N GLY A 273 -32.77 -0.11 -10.63
CA GLY A 273 -32.07 0.47 -11.77
C GLY A 273 -30.84 -0.33 -12.22
N PRO A 274 -30.01 0.25 -13.11
CA PRO A 274 -28.92 -0.48 -13.77
C PRO A 274 -27.90 -1.09 -12.81
N LEU A 275 -27.62 -0.45 -11.67
CA LEU A 275 -26.69 -0.98 -10.67
C LEU A 275 -27.22 -2.29 -10.07
N LEU A 276 -28.49 -2.35 -9.72
CA LEU A 276 -29.13 -3.56 -9.18
C LEU A 276 -29.13 -4.68 -10.21
N ASP A 277 -29.51 -4.39 -11.46
CA ASP A 277 -29.52 -5.38 -12.55
C ASP A 277 -28.14 -6.04 -12.74
N VAL A 278 -27.08 -5.23 -12.74
CA VAL A 278 -25.70 -5.73 -12.88
C VAL A 278 -25.27 -6.53 -11.64
N ALA A 279 -25.62 -6.06 -10.45
CA ALA A 279 -25.28 -6.74 -9.20
C ALA A 279 -25.96 -8.13 -9.08
N GLU A 280 -27.24 -8.23 -9.46
CA GLU A 280 -27.96 -9.50 -9.51
C GLU A 280 -27.36 -10.47 -10.53
N SER A 281 -26.96 -9.96 -11.70
CA SER A 281 -26.27 -10.74 -12.73
C SER A 281 -24.94 -11.32 -12.22
N GLN A 282 -24.14 -10.54 -11.47
CA GLN A 282 -22.90 -11.03 -10.86
C GLN A 282 -23.14 -12.13 -9.83
N LEU A 283 -24.15 -11.97 -8.97
CA LEU A 283 -24.55 -13.00 -8.00
C LEU A 283 -24.98 -14.30 -8.70
N ALA A 284 -25.79 -14.19 -9.75
CA ALA A 284 -26.24 -15.34 -10.53
C ALA A 284 -25.07 -16.06 -11.22
N ALA A 285 -24.15 -15.31 -11.83
CA ALA A 285 -22.98 -15.86 -12.50
C ALA A 285 -22.06 -16.62 -11.52
N ALA A 286 -21.81 -16.06 -10.33
CA ALA A 286 -21.00 -16.71 -9.31
C ALA A 286 -21.66 -17.97 -8.73
N ALA A 287 -23.00 -17.99 -8.62
CA ALA A 287 -23.74 -19.17 -8.18
C ALA A 287 -23.71 -20.31 -9.21
N ALA A 288 -23.66 -19.98 -10.51
CA ALA A 288 -23.60 -20.97 -11.59
C ALA A 288 -22.22 -21.68 -11.69
N TYR A 289 -21.14 -21.00 -11.29
CA TYR A 289 -19.77 -21.53 -11.35
C TYR A 289 -19.05 -21.35 -10.00
N PRO A 290 -19.39 -22.15 -8.97
CA PRO A 290 -18.69 -22.07 -7.70
C PRO A 290 -17.21 -22.43 -7.91
N ALA A 291 -16.31 -21.55 -7.47
CA ALA A 291 -14.88 -21.82 -7.51
C ALA A 291 -14.58 -23.17 -6.83
N SER A 292 -13.91 -24.06 -7.56
CA SER A 292 -13.44 -25.35 -7.04
C SER A 292 -12.58 -25.11 -5.80
N ARG A 293 -13.08 -25.52 -4.63
CA ARG A 293 -12.35 -25.46 -3.36
C ARG A 293 -11.21 -26.47 -3.32
#